data_AF-A0A413IDQ3-F1
#
_entry.id   AF-A0A413IDQ3-F1
#
_cell.length_a   1.000
_cell.length_b   1.000
_cell.length_c   1.000
_cell.angle_alpha   90.00
_cell.angle_beta   90.00
_cell.angle_gamma   90.00
#
_symmetry.space_group_name_H-M   'P 1'
#
loop_
_entity.id
_entity.type
_entity.pdbx_description
1 polymer ?
#
loop_
_entity_poly.entity_id
_entity_poly.type
_entity_poly.pdbx_seq_one_letter_code
_entity_poly.pdbx_strand_id
1 'polypeptide(L)'
;MRRLVVLFCLFLLCIQEIYAQQQVSDELRAYNDYLLSLSCYKASGELNMAIGEKFMEGDIAGVRRLSAEREKLLMQSIDSVLAFRADAKKSEAAAQLVTRLVFNLGFENTGKVLNRFEPGFDPLCLQEVRQSLEKESKVRPGMPAADFKVFDREGKEYTLASFKGKYIFLEFSASWCSWCKKEIPSIRQAYERFKDSVVFITIHLDDNRDKWLKDLETHAVPWYCLTDLKAWKSPVAKAYNIAGVPDCFIIGKDGLIKAKELRREEITQQLEKLLAAGKGIQFRTGSFQDALQEAEATGKLIFLDGYTSWCAPCKMMNTTVFTDPEVGHFFNEHFINVKFDMEKGEGRELLKRYGMQVFPTYLLLDAAGNEVHRVVGGHDAGEFIRLIREGMDPENSIAGMQKRYETGDREADFLRRYITTLGGISV
;
A
#
# COMPACT_ATOMS: atom_id res chain seq x y z
N MET A 1 1.53 -6.31 67.32
CA MET A 1 0.40 -6.63 66.42
C MET A 1 0.48 -5.94 65.05
N ARG A 2 0.52 -4.60 64.94
CA ARG A 2 0.52 -3.91 63.63
C ARG A 2 1.65 -4.28 62.64
N ARG A 3 2.88 -4.53 63.11
CA ARG A 3 3.99 -4.99 62.26
C ARG A 3 3.84 -6.42 61.74
N LEU A 4 3.15 -7.29 62.47
CA LEU A 4 2.91 -8.69 62.06
C LEU A 4 1.86 -8.75 60.93
N VAL A 5 0.86 -7.86 60.98
CA VAL A 5 -0.20 -7.75 59.96
C VAL A 5 0.37 -7.25 58.63
N VAL A 6 1.29 -6.28 58.66
CA VAL A 6 1.94 -5.74 57.44
C VAL A 6 2.83 -6.78 56.77
N LEU A 7 3.63 -7.55 57.54
CA LEU A 7 4.42 -8.66 56.98
C LEU A 7 3.53 -9.77 56.40
N PHE A 8 2.40 -10.08 57.03
CA PHE A 8 1.45 -11.08 56.55
C PHE A 8 0.75 -10.64 55.26
N CYS A 9 0.38 -9.36 55.14
CA CYS A 9 -0.16 -8.79 53.90
C CYS A 9 0.87 -8.78 52.75
N LEU A 10 2.13 -8.43 53.02
CA LEU A 10 3.20 -8.47 52.02
C LEU A 10 3.55 -9.91 51.58
N PHE A 11 3.49 -10.87 52.50
CA PHE A 11 3.66 -12.30 52.21
C PHE A 11 2.49 -12.85 51.37
N LEU A 12 1.25 -12.46 51.68
CA LEU A 12 0.07 -12.81 50.88
C LEU A 12 0.12 -12.19 49.48
N LEU A 13 0.58 -10.95 49.33
CA LEU A 13 0.77 -10.31 48.02
C LEU A 13 1.86 -11.02 47.20
N CYS A 14 2.99 -11.38 47.81
CA CYS A 14 4.07 -12.13 47.16
C CYS A 14 3.62 -13.55 46.75
N ILE A 15 2.84 -14.22 47.60
CA ILE A 15 2.20 -15.49 47.25
C ILE A 15 1.23 -15.29 46.08
N GLN A 16 0.38 -14.27 46.11
CA GLN A 16 -0.55 -13.97 45.02
C GLN A 16 0.17 -13.68 43.70
N GLU A 17 1.31 -12.97 43.72
CA GLU A 17 2.16 -12.74 42.55
C GLU A 17 2.80 -14.04 42.03
N ILE A 18 3.32 -14.91 42.91
CA ILE A 18 3.88 -16.21 42.53
C ILE A 18 2.81 -17.13 41.92
N TYR A 19 1.62 -17.19 42.55
CA TYR A 19 0.50 -17.97 42.03
C TYR A 19 -0.02 -17.40 40.71
N ALA A 20 -0.07 -16.07 40.55
CA ALA A 20 -0.43 -15.43 39.28
C ALA A 20 0.58 -15.75 38.17
N GLN A 21 1.88 -15.71 38.47
CA GLN A 21 2.93 -16.08 37.50
C GLN A 21 2.87 -17.57 37.12
N GLN A 22 2.65 -18.46 38.09
CA GLN A 22 2.52 -19.89 37.85
C GLN A 22 1.25 -20.21 37.04
N GLN A 23 0.13 -19.54 37.35
CA GLN A 23 -1.13 -19.68 36.61
C GLN A 23 -1.01 -19.21 35.16
N VAL A 24 -0.36 -18.06 34.91
CA VAL A 24 -0.07 -17.57 33.54
C VAL A 24 0.82 -18.56 32.79
N SER A 25 1.79 -19.20 33.45
CA SER A 25 2.65 -20.22 32.84
C SER A 25 1.87 -21.48 32.42
N ASP A 26 0.95 -21.98 33.24
CA ASP A 26 0.15 -23.16 32.90
C ASP A 26 -0.92 -22.86 31.84
N GLU A 27 -1.54 -21.68 31.92
CA GLU A 27 -2.48 -21.22 30.90
C GLU A 27 -1.80 -21.03 29.54
N LEU A 28 -0.61 -20.43 29.52
CA LEU A 28 0.18 -20.28 28.31
C LEU A 28 0.57 -21.63 27.71
N ARG A 29 0.88 -22.64 28.54
CA ARG A 29 1.12 -24.01 28.08
C ARG A 29 -0.11 -24.57 27.38
N ALA A 30 -1.30 -24.43 27.97
CA ALA A 30 -2.54 -24.91 27.37
C ALA A 30 -2.84 -24.24 26.01
N TYR A 31 -2.67 -22.91 25.91
CA TYR A 31 -2.81 -22.20 24.63
C TYR A 31 -1.79 -22.64 23.59
N ASN A 32 -0.54 -22.86 24.01
CA ASN A 32 0.52 -23.31 23.12
C ASN A 32 0.27 -24.73 22.60
N ASP A 33 -0.13 -25.65 23.48
CA ASP A 33 -0.48 -27.02 23.08
C ASP A 33 -1.67 -27.04 22.11
N TYR A 34 -2.67 -26.18 22.37
CA TYR A 34 -3.78 -26.00 21.45
C TYR A 34 -3.34 -25.45 20.09
N LEU A 35 -2.54 -24.37 20.07
CA LEU A 35 -1.98 -23.81 18.83
C LEU A 35 -1.19 -24.86 18.03
N LEU A 36 -0.34 -25.65 18.70
CA LEU A 36 0.44 -26.72 18.08
C LEU A 36 -0.43 -27.87 17.54
N SER A 37 -1.67 -28.02 18.02
CA SER A 37 -2.61 -29.00 17.49
C SER A 37 -3.24 -28.56 16.16
N LEU A 38 -3.31 -27.24 15.88
CA LEU A 38 -4.00 -26.68 14.72
C LEU A 38 -3.28 -27.02 13.40
N SER A 39 -4.04 -27.54 12.44
CA SER A 39 -3.53 -27.84 11.09
C SER A 39 -3.08 -26.59 10.35
N CYS A 40 -3.80 -25.46 10.49
CA CYS A 40 -3.42 -24.19 9.87
C CYS A 40 -2.10 -23.65 10.40
N TYR A 41 -1.83 -23.79 11.71
CA TYR A 41 -0.55 -23.37 12.29
C TYR A 41 0.61 -24.23 11.77
N LYS A 42 0.42 -25.56 11.71
CA LYS A 42 1.42 -26.48 11.14
C LYS A 42 1.74 -26.14 9.67
N ALA A 43 0.71 -25.95 8.86
CA ALA A 43 0.86 -25.54 7.46
C ALA A 43 1.59 -24.18 7.33
N SER A 44 1.32 -23.23 8.22
CA SER A 44 2.06 -21.95 8.25
C SER A 44 3.56 -22.14 8.54
N GLY A 45 3.91 -23.16 9.33
CA GLY A 45 5.28 -23.56 9.63
C GLY A 45 6.01 -24.13 8.42
N GLU A 46 5.34 -24.95 7.62
CA GLU A 46 5.88 -25.50 6.36
C GLU A 46 6.21 -24.37 5.36
N LEU A 47 5.35 -23.35 5.29
CA LEU A 47 5.58 -22.17 4.45
C LEU A 47 6.81 -21.36 4.87
N ASN A 48 7.21 -21.37 6.15
CA ASN A 48 8.44 -20.66 6.57
C ASN A 48 9.68 -21.20 5.87
N MET A 49 9.76 -22.53 5.70
CA MET A 49 10.89 -23.15 5.00
C MET A 49 10.87 -22.78 3.51
N ALA A 50 9.71 -22.89 2.86
CA ALA A 50 9.55 -22.54 1.46
C ALA A 50 9.84 -21.04 1.20
N ILE A 51 9.42 -20.15 2.09
CA ILE A 51 9.77 -18.72 2.02
C ILE A 51 11.28 -18.52 2.09
N GLY A 52 11.95 -19.22 3.02
CA GLY A 52 13.40 -19.18 3.15
C GLY A 52 14.12 -19.64 1.87
N GLU A 53 13.65 -20.73 1.26
CA GLU A 53 14.17 -21.22 -0.03
C GLU A 53 14.02 -20.18 -1.14
N LYS A 54 12.82 -19.60 -1.30
CA LYS A 54 12.58 -18.53 -2.29
C LYS A 54 13.45 -17.31 -2.06
N PHE A 55 13.65 -16.94 -0.80
CA PHE A 55 14.56 -15.84 -0.46
C PHE A 55 16.00 -16.14 -0.88
N MET A 56 16.48 -17.36 -0.66
CA MET A 56 17.82 -17.79 -1.06
C MET A 56 17.99 -17.88 -2.58
N GLU A 57 16.95 -18.27 -3.30
CA GLU A 57 16.87 -18.25 -4.77
C GLU A 57 16.83 -16.80 -5.34
N GLY A 58 16.50 -15.82 -4.51
CA GLY A 58 16.27 -14.44 -4.94
C GLY A 58 14.90 -14.22 -5.59
N ASP A 59 13.97 -15.16 -5.45
CA ASP A 59 12.59 -15.09 -5.94
C ASP A 59 11.72 -14.27 -4.98
N ILE A 60 11.83 -12.95 -5.06
CA ILE A 60 11.08 -12.01 -4.20
C ILE A 60 9.57 -12.12 -4.42
N ALA A 61 9.12 -12.35 -5.66
CA ALA A 61 7.70 -12.54 -5.96
C ALA A 61 7.15 -13.81 -5.26
N GLY A 62 7.92 -14.90 -5.28
CA GLY A 62 7.64 -16.12 -4.53
C GLY A 62 7.59 -15.88 -3.02
N VAL A 63 8.56 -15.14 -2.47
CA VAL A 63 8.58 -14.75 -1.04
C VAL A 63 7.29 -14.00 -0.66
N ARG A 64 6.89 -12.98 -1.44
CA ARG A 64 5.67 -12.21 -1.17
C ARG A 64 4.42 -13.07 -1.22
N ARG A 65 4.28 -13.91 -2.25
CA ARG A 65 3.13 -14.81 -2.43
C ARG A 65 3.00 -15.80 -1.26
N LEU A 66 4.08 -16.50 -0.93
CA LEU A 66 4.07 -17.49 0.16
C LEU A 66 3.90 -16.82 1.54
N SER A 67 4.45 -15.62 1.73
CA SER A 67 4.24 -14.84 2.96
C SER A 67 2.77 -14.45 3.15
N ALA A 68 2.08 -14.04 2.08
CA ALA A 68 0.65 -13.74 2.11
C ALA A 68 -0.22 -14.98 2.40
N GLU A 69 0.15 -16.14 1.85
CA GLU A 69 -0.51 -17.41 2.16
C GLU A 69 -0.29 -17.81 3.63
N ARG A 70 0.94 -17.70 4.14
CA ARG A 70 1.28 -17.93 5.54
C ARG A 70 0.49 -17.00 6.45
N GLU A 71 0.40 -15.73 6.09
CA GLU A 71 -0.36 -14.72 6.84
C GLU A 71 -1.84 -15.13 6.98
N LYS A 72 -2.47 -15.64 5.92
CA LYS A 72 -3.84 -16.15 5.97
C LYS A 72 -3.99 -17.31 6.97
N LEU A 73 -3.06 -18.26 6.99
CA LEU A 73 -3.06 -19.39 7.92
C LEU A 73 -2.82 -18.95 9.37
N LEU A 74 -1.95 -17.95 9.58
CA LEU A 74 -1.72 -17.37 10.90
C LEU A 74 -2.94 -16.63 11.41
N MET A 75 -3.66 -15.90 10.56
CA MET A 75 -4.93 -15.26 10.93
C MET A 75 -5.96 -16.29 11.41
N GLN A 76 -6.09 -17.43 10.71
CA GLN A 76 -6.95 -18.55 11.14
C GLN A 76 -6.50 -19.17 12.47
N SER A 77 -5.18 -19.28 12.66
CA SER A 77 -4.60 -19.79 13.91
C SER A 77 -4.93 -18.86 15.08
N ILE A 78 -4.79 -17.54 14.88
CA ILE A 78 -5.14 -16.52 15.88
C ILE A 78 -6.63 -16.54 16.20
N ASP A 79 -7.50 -16.64 15.18
CA ASP A 79 -8.95 -16.76 15.38
C ASP A 79 -9.29 -17.99 16.23
N SER A 80 -8.64 -19.12 15.97
CA SER A 80 -8.82 -20.35 16.76
C SER A 80 -8.31 -20.17 18.19
N VAL A 81 -7.12 -19.59 18.40
CA VAL A 81 -6.57 -19.31 19.74
C VAL A 81 -7.50 -18.41 20.55
N LEU A 82 -8.03 -17.35 19.94
CA LEU A 82 -8.95 -16.41 20.60
C LEU A 82 -10.37 -16.98 20.80
N ALA A 83 -10.68 -18.13 20.20
CA ALA A 83 -11.93 -18.88 20.39
C ALA A 83 -11.77 -20.09 21.33
N PHE A 84 -10.53 -20.49 21.65
CA PHE A 84 -10.24 -21.70 22.44
C PHE A 84 -10.91 -21.68 23.82
N ARG A 85 -10.99 -20.50 24.45
CA ARG A 85 -11.65 -20.29 25.75
C ARG A 85 -12.49 -19.01 25.72
N ALA A 86 -13.56 -18.99 26.51
CA ALA A 86 -14.47 -17.85 26.60
C ALA A 86 -13.79 -16.55 27.07
N ASP A 87 -12.74 -16.66 27.88
CA ASP A 87 -11.97 -15.56 28.45
C ASP A 87 -10.71 -15.20 27.65
N ALA A 88 -10.47 -15.84 26.49
CA ALA A 88 -9.23 -15.66 25.73
C ALA A 88 -8.92 -14.20 25.36
N LYS A 89 -9.95 -13.40 25.09
CA LYS A 89 -9.83 -11.97 24.75
C LYS A 89 -9.45 -11.06 25.92
N LYS A 90 -9.42 -11.60 27.14
CA LYS A 90 -8.91 -10.95 28.37
C LYS A 90 -7.75 -11.73 29.01
N SER A 91 -7.24 -12.77 28.36
CA SER A 91 -6.19 -13.63 28.90
C SER A 91 -4.82 -13.09 28.51
N GLU A 92 -3.95 -12.84 29.49
CA GLU A 92 -2.59 -12.40 29.24
C GLU A 92 -1.77 -13.48 28.52
N ALA A 93 -1.99 -14.75 28.85
CA ALA A 93 -1.37 -15.87 28.17
C ALA A 93 -1.77 -15.95 26.68
N ALA A 94 -3.05 -15.75 26.37
CA ALA A 94 -3.51 -15.68 24.98
C ALA A 94 -2.88 -14.48 24.26
N ALA A 95 -2.82 -13.31 24.90
CA ALA A 95 -2.18 -12.12 24.35
C ALA A 95 -0.69 -12.35 24.05
N GLN A 96 0.06 -12.92 25.00
CA GLN A 96 1.47 -13.28 24.82
C GLN A 96 1.69 -14.28 23.68
N LEU A 97 0.77 -15.22 23.47
CA LEU A 97 0.87 -16.16 22.36
C LEU A 97 0.56 -15.47 21.02
N VAL A 98 -0.53 -14.71 20.96
CA VAL A 98 -0.95 -13.99 19.74
C VAL A 98 0.11 -12.98 19.32
N THR A 99 0.76 -12.27 20.24
CA THR A 99 1.82 -11.31 19.91
C THR A 99 3.03 -11.98 19.26
N ARG A 100 3.30 -13.26 19.52
CA ARG A 100 4.34 -14.03 18.79
C ARG A 100 3.96 -14.27 17.34
N LEU A 101 2.66 -14.44 17.07
CA LEU A 101 2.14 -14.70 15.73
C LEU A 101 2.07 -13.43 14.88
N VAL A 102 1.73 -12.27 15.49
CA VAL A 102 1.60 -11.01 14.74
C VAL A 102 2.91 -10.51 14.12
N PHE A 103 4.07 -10.96 14.60
CA PHE A 103 5.37 -10.64 13.98
C PHE A 103 5.50 -11.14 12.53
N ASN A 104 4.67 -12.09 12.11
CA ASN A 104 4.64 -12.60 10.74
C ASN A 104 3.45 -12.08 9.92
N LEU A 105 2.70 -11.10 10.46
CA LEU A 105 1.58 -10.45 9.78
C LEU A 105 1.99 -9.07 9.25
N GLY A 106 1.29 -8.62 8.22
CA GLY A 106 1.37 -7.25 7.74
C GLY A 106 0.67 -6.27 8.69
N PHE A 107 1.07 -5.00 8.61
CA PHE A 107 0.55 -3.88 9.42
C PHE A 107 -0.98 -3.88 9.61
N GLU A 108 -1.74 -4.06 8.53
CA GLU A 108 -3.21 -3.99 8.58
C GLU A 108 -3.82 -5.13 9.39
N ASN A 109 -3.33 -6.36 9.19
CA ASN A 109 -3.84 -7.52 9.89
C ASN A 109 -3.38 -7.53 11.36
N THR A 110 -2.17 -7.06 11.65
CA THR A 110 -1.74 -6.81 13.04
C THR A 110 -2.71 -5.84 13.74
N GLY A 111 -3.08 -4.73 13.11
CA GLY A 111 -4.09 -3.81 13.66
C GLY A 111 -5.45 -4.47 13.89
N LYS A 112 -5.93 -5.28 12.93
CA LYS A 112 -7.18 -6.05 13.08
C LYS A 112 -7.11 -7.02 14.27
N VAL A 113 -5.99 -7.72 14.44
CA VAL A 113 -5.79 -8.67 15.55
C VAL A 113 -5.83 -7.97 16.90
N LEU A 114 -5.16 -6.81 17.03
CA LEU A 114 -5.19 -6.05 18.29
C LEU A 114 -6.60 -5.58 18.69
N ASN A 115 -7.47 -5.32 17.71
CA ASN A 115 -8.86 -4.95 17.94
C ASN A 115 -9.77 -6.13 18.32
N ARG A 116 -9.25 -7.37 18.33
CA ARG A 116 -10.01 -8.56 18.77
C ARG A 116 -10.00 -8.74 20.29
N PHE A 117 -9.05 -8.13 20.99
CA PHE A 117 -8.99 -8.13 22.45
C PHE A 117 -10.03 -7.18 23.03
N GLU A 118 -10.45 -7.42 24.27
CA GLU A 118 -11.50 -6.60 24.88
C GLU A 118 -11.08 -5.15 25.13
N PRO A 119 -12.01 -4.18 25.00
CA PRO A 119 -11.73 -2.80 25.36
C PRO A 119 -11.24 -2.68 26.82
N GLY A 120 -10.14 -1.95 27.02
CA GLY A 120 -9.51 -1.78 28.33
C GLY A 120 -8.55 -2.91 28.75
N PHE A 121 -8.47 -4.00 27.99
CA PHE A 121 -7.46 -5.04 28.17
C PHE A 121 -6.22 -4.74 27.30
N ASP A 122 -5.15 -4.26 27.93
CA ASP A 122 -3.94 -3.82 27.22
C ASP A 122 -2.67 -4.17 28.02
N PRO A 123 -2.33 -5.48 28.17
CA PRO A 123 -1.10 -5.89 28.82
C PRO A 123 0.12 -5.39 28.03
N LEU A 124 1.30 -5.40 28.67
CA LEU A 124 2.55 -4.87 28.11
C LEU A 124 2.85 -5.40 26.71
N CYS A 125 2.62 -6.69 26.46
CA CYS A 125 2.87 -7.30 25.16
C CYS A 125 1.98 -6.72 24.03
N LEU A 126 0.74 -6.31 24.32
CA LEU A 126 -0.11 -5.61 23.36
C LEU A 126 0.33 -4.15 23.19
N GLN A 127 0.73 -3.48 24.27
CA GLN A 127 1.27 -2.12 24.22
C GLN A 127 2.50 -2.04 23.32
N GLU A 128 3.43 -2.99 23.42
CA GLU A 128 4.63 -3.06 22.59
C GLU A 128 4.30 -3.20 21.10
N VAL A 129 3.33 -4.06 20.76
CA VAL A 129 2.86 -4.20 19.36
C VAL A 129 2.17 -2.92 18.88
N ARG A 130 1.34 -2.27 19.72
CA ARG A 130 0.72 -0.97 19.38
C ARG A 130 1.77 0.10 19.13
N GLN A 131 2.81 0.19 19.96
CA GLN A 131 3.91 1.13 19.76
C GLN A 131 4.69 0.84 18.48
N SER A 132 4.90 -0.43 18.14
CA SER A 132 5.51 -0.82 16.87
C SER A 132 4.67 -0.37 15.67
N LEU A 133 3.35 -0.60 15.71
CA LEU A 133 2.43 -0.09 14.70
C LEU A 133 2.42 1.43 14.62
N GLU A 134 2.47 2.14 15.75
CA GLU A 134 2.49 3.60 15.73
C GLU A 134 3.75 4.12 15.02
N LYS A 135 4.92 3.53 15.28
CA LYS A 135 6.17 3.87 14.57
C LYS A 135 6.06 3.56 13.08
N GLU A 136 5.58 2.37 12.74
CA GLU A 136 5.41 1.95 11.34
C GLU A 136 4.40 2.84 10.60
N SER A 137 3.32 3.24 11.26
CA SER A 137 2.28 4.10 10.67
C SER A 137 2.81 5.43 10.15
N LYS A 138 3.90 5.95 10.74
CA LYS A 138 4.53 7.22 10.39
C LYS A 138 5.39 7.15 9.13
N VAL A 139 5.72 5.95 8.66
CA VAL A 139 6.61 5.71 7.50
C VAL A 139 5.92 4.98 6.35
N ARG A 140 4.58 4.90 6.39
CA ARG A 140 3.78 4.28 5.32
C ARG A 140 3.64 5.21 4.11
N PRO A 141 3.33 4.65 2.91
CA PRO A 141 2.90 5.45 1.78
C PRO A 141 1.79 6.44 2.16
N GLY A 142 1.91 7.67 1.65
CA GLY A 142 1.06 8.82 2.00
C GLY A 142 1.58 9.67 3.16
N MET A 143 2.49 9.15 3.99
CA MET A 143 3.05 9.92 5.11
C MET A 143 4.18 10.84 4.66
N PRO A 144 4.41 11.98 5.36
CA PRO A 144 5.58 12.81 5.13
C PRO A 144 6.88 12.05 5.42
N ALA A 145 7.84 12.14 4.50
CA ALA A 145 9.18 11.61 4.74
C ALA A 145 9.89 12.45 5.81
N ALA A 146 10.51 11.76 6.78
CA ALA A 146 11.26 12.44 7.83
C ALA A 146 12.49 13.16 7.24
N ASP A 147 12.80 14.36 7.75
CA ASP A 147 14.04 15.03 7.39
C ASP A 147 15.25 14.23 7.93
N PHE A 148 16.39 14.44 7.32
CA PHE A 148 17.64 13.80 7.70
C PHE A 148 18.79 14.79 7.67
N LYS A 149 19.88 14.46 8.37
CA LYS A 149 21.14 15.19 8.32
C LYS A 149 22.27 14.19 8.23
N VAL A 150 22.89 14.09 7.06
CA VAL A 150 23.93 13.12 6.73
C VAL A 150 25.02 13.79 5.89
N PHE A 151 26.18 13.14 5.77
CA PHE A 151 27.37 13.72 5.17
C PHE A 151 27.92 12.84 4.04
N ASP A 152 28.49 13.46 3.00
CA ASP A 152 29.30 12.74 2.01
C ASP A 152 30.73 12.48 2.49
N ARG A 153 31.55 11.85 1.64
CA ARG A 153 32.93 11.47 1.98
C ARG A 153 33.82 12.70 2.19
N GLU A 154 33.50 13.84 1.59
CA GLU A 154 34.17 15.12 1.79
C GLU A 154 33.67 15.87 3.06
N GLY A 155 32.64 15.35 3.73
CA GLY A 155 32.07 15.94 4.94
C GLY A 155 31.05 17.03 4.66
N LYS A 156 30.61 17.19 3.40
CA LYS A 156 29.53 18.11 3.05
C LYS A 156 28.20 17.56 3.54
N GLU A 157 27.42 18.43 4.16
CA GLU A 157 26.12 18.11 4.74
C GLU A 157 25.01 18.10 3.69
N TYR A 158 24.10 17.13 3.82
CA TYR A 158 22.88 17.01 3.06
C TYR A 158 21.68 16.80 3.99
N THR A 159 20.56 17.40 3.61
CA THR A 159 19.25 17.21 4.23
C THR A 159 18.23 16.78 3.19
N LEU A 160 17.02 16.40 3.60
CA LEU A 160 15.96 16.09 2.62
C LEU A 160 15.67 17.32 1.75
N ALA A 161 15.78 18.52 2.33
CA ALA A 161 15.61 19.78 1.61
C ALA A 161 16.61 20.00 0.47
N SER A 162 17.81 19.40 0.54
CA SER A 162 18.83 19.46 -0.50
C SER A 162 18.38 18.86 -1.84
N PHE A 163 17.30 18.07 -1.84
CA PHE A 163 16.82 17.32 -3.01
C PHE A 163 15.35 17.64 -3.38
N LYS A 164 14.79 18.73 -2.86
CA LYS A 164 13.39 19.12 -3.09
C LYS A 164 13.05 19.27 -4.58
N GLY A 165 11.80 18.97 -4.91
CA GLY A 165 11.23 19.12 -6.26
C GLY A 165 11.48 17.94 -7.21
N LYS A 166 12.22 16.92 -6.78
CA LYS A 166 12.42 15.67 -7.51
C LYS A 166 11.83 14.48 -6.75
N TYR A 167 11.56 13.39 -7.47
CA TYR A 167 11.40 12.10 -6.81
C TYR A 167 12.75 11.69 -6.21
N ILE A 168 12.71 10.99 -5.08
CA ILE A 168 13.90 10.49 -4.40
C ILE A 168 13.74 8.98 -4.21
N PHE A 169 14.70 8.19 -4.68
CA PHE A 169 14.90 6.82 -4.23
C PHE A 169 15.91 6.84 -3.09
N LEU A 170 15.45 6.49 -1.89
CA LEU A 170 16.24 6.49 -0.67
C LEU A 170 16.44 5.05 -0.19
N GLU A 171 17.68 4.57 -0.19
CA GLU A 171 18.09 3.26 0.29
C GLU A 171 18.83 3.39 1.63
N PHE A 172 18.58 2.46 2.55
CA PHE A 172 19.39 2.22 3.74
C PHE A 172 20.23 0.95 3.52
N SER A 173 21.55 1.10 3.67
CA SER A 173 22.55 0.07 3.36
C SER A 173 23.67 0.07 4.41
N ALA A 174 24.68 -0.79 4.25
CA ALA A 174 25.90 -0.77 5.06
C ALA A 174 27.07 -1.45 4.34
N SER A 175 28.30 -1.10 4.71
CA SER A 175 29.52 -1.73 4.13
C SER A 175 29.60 -3.24 4.42
N TRP A 176 29.06 -3.68 5.56
CA TRP A 176 29.08 -5.08 5.99
C TRP A 176 27.87 -5.90 5.49
N CYS A 177 26.94 -5.30 4.75
CA CYS A 177 25.69 -5.92 4.34
C CYS A 177 25.81 -6.59 2.96
N SER A 178 26.05 -7.91 2.93
CA SER A 178 26.15 -8.68 1.68
C SER A 178 24.89 -8.64 0.82
N TRP A 179 23.70 -8.65 1.43
CA TRP A 179 22.43 -8.58 0.70
C TRP A 179 22.23 -7.22 0.03
N CYS A 180 22.67 -6.14 0.67
CA CYS A 180 22.65 -4.81 0.09
C CYS A 180 23.50 -4.76 -1.19
N LYS A 181 24.66 -5.45 -1.21
CA LYS A 181 25.52 -5.48 -2.40
C LYS A 181 24.88 -6.23 -3.58
N LYS A 182 24.00 -7.20 -3.28
CA LYS A 182 23.21 -7.90 -4.31
C LYS A 182 22.12 -7.02 -4.93
N GLU A 183 21.69 -5.95 -4.28
CA GLU A 183 20.70 -5.00 -4.82
C GLU A 183 21.34 -3.94 -5.75
N ILE A 184 22.65 -3.69 -5.62
CA ILE A 184 23.38 -2.68 -6.42
C ILE A 184 23.13 -2.82 -7.94
N PRO A 185 23.16 -4.02 -8.57
CA PRO A 185 22.87 -4.15 -10.00
C PRO A 185 21.47 -3.65 -10.38
N SER A 186 20.45 -3.97 -9.59
CA SER A 186 19.07 -3.53 -9.83
C SER A 186 18.94 -2.01 -9.61
N ILE A 187 19.60 -1.46 -8.59
CA ILE A 187 19.64 -0.01 -8.35
C ILE A 187 20.36 0.70 -9.51
N ARG A 188 21.46 0.16 -10.03
CA ARG A 188 22.15 0.69 -11.23
C ARG A 188 21.23 0.72 -12.43
N GLN A 189 20.46 -0.34 -12.66
CA GLN A 189 19.49 -0.39 -13.75
C GLN A 189 18.44 0.72 -13.61
N ALA A 190 17.87 0.89 -12.42
CA ALA A 190 16.92 1.97 -12.14
C ALA A 190 17.57 3.35 -12.29
N TYR A 191 18.81 3.53 -11.80
CA TYR A 191 19.57 4.76 -11.91
C TYR A 191 19.78 5.17 -13.37
N GLU A 192 20.31 4.27 -14.21
CA GLU A 192 20.55 4.61 -15.62
C GLU A 192 19.28 5.01 -16.36
N ARG A 193 18.14 4.42 -15.98
CA ARG A 193 16.84 4.73 -16.58
C ARG A 193 16.22 6.04 -16.08
N PHE A 194 16.45 6.40 -14.82
CA PHE A 194 15.67 7.45 -14.14
C PHE A 194 16.49 8.59 -13.52
N LYS A 195 17.83 8.60 -13.62
CA LYS A 195 18.73 9.60 -13.01
C LYS A 195 18.39 11.07 -13.31
N ASP A 196 17.75 11.33 -14.44
CA ASP A 196 17.35 12.71 -14.81
C ASP A 196 16.07 13.16 -14.07
N SER A 197 15.22 12.20 -13.67
CA SER A 197 13.92 12.45 -13.04
C SER A 197 13.89 12.13 -11.54
N VAL A 198 14.82 11.30 -11.07
CA VAL A 198 14.86 10.73 -9.72
C VAL A 198 16.25 10.92 -9.14
N VAL A 199 16.33 11.42 -7.90
CA VAL A 199 17.58 11.46 -7.13
C VAL A 199 17.74 10.13 -6.41
N PHE A 200 18.88 9.47 -6.60
CA PHE A 200 19.21 8.24 -5.89
C PHE A 200 20.13 8.56 -4.71
N ILE A 201 19.78 8.06 -3.53
CA ILE A 201 20.51 8.29 -2.28
C ILE A 201 20.60 6.96 -1.52
N THR A 202 21.81 6.57 -1.15
CA THR A 202 22.06 5.48 -0.21
C THR A 202 22.60 6.05 1.11
N ILE A 203 21.84 5.90 2.20
CA ILE A 203 22.29 6.19 3.56
C ILE A 203 22.92 4.93 4.15
N HIS A 204 24.22 5.01 4.43
CA HIS A 204 25.01 3.93 5.01
C HIS A 204 24.92 3.95 6.55
N LEU A 205 24.45 2.86 7.13
CA LEU A 205 24.42 2.59 8.57
C LEU A 205 25.74 1.98 9.05
N ASP A 206 26.83 2.69 8.74
CA ASP A 206 28.17 2.38 9.21
C ASP A 206 28.53 3.22 10.43
N ASP A 207 29.49 2.77 11.22
CA ASP A 207 30.14 3.51 12.32
C ASP A 207 31.67 3.57 12.15
N ASN A 208 32.19 2.93 11.10
CA ASN A 208 33.60 2.91 10.75
C ASN A 208 33.80 3.57 9.37
N ARG A 209 34.43 4.75 9.38
CA ARG A 209 34.66 5.56 8.19
C ARG A 209 35.49 4.83 7.13
N ASP A 210 36.56 4.14 7.52
CA ASP A 210 37.47 3.50 6.56
C ASP A 210 36.80 2.33 5.83
N LYS A 211 36.00 1.54 6.55
CA LYS A 211 35.19 0.46 5.94
C LYS A 211 34.17 1.01 4.95
N TRP A 212 33.49 2.10 5.32
CA TRP A 212 32.55 2.77 4.45
C TRP A 212 33.24 3.32 3.19
N LEU A 213 34.36 4.03 3.32
CA LEU A 213 35.10 4.56 2.16
C LEU A 213 35.58 3.44 1.23
N LYS A 214 36.12 2.36 1.78
CA LYS A 214 36.53 1.18 1.00
C LYS A 214 35.37 0.54 0.24
N ASP A 215 34.19 0.51 0.84
CA ASP A 215 32.98 0.01 0.19
C ASP A 215 32.56 0.89 -1.00
N LEU A 216 32.62 2.22 -0.85
CA LEU A 216 32.37 3.17 -1.93
C LEU A 216 33.35 2.99 -3.09
N GLU A 217 34.64 2.80 -2.80
CA GLU A 217 35.67 2.53 -3.81
C GLU A 217 35.40 1.21 -4.55
N THR A 218 35.04 0.16 -3.80
CA THR A 218 34.81 -1.18 -4.35
C THR A 218 33.63 -1.20 -5.31
N HIS A 219 32.53 -0.55 -4.93
CA HIS A 219 31.30 -0.59 -5.72
C HIS A 219 31.16 0.56 -6.70
N ALA A 220 31.88 1.67 -6.50
CA ALA A 220 31.98 2.83 -7.40
C ALA A 220 30.62 3.25 -7.99
N VAL A 221 29.62 3.43 -7.13
CA VAL A 221 28.27 3.84 -7.56
C VAL A 221 28.21 5.35 -7.87
N PRO A 222 27.47 5.78 -8.89
CA PRO A 222 27.46 7.17 -9.35
C PRO A 222 26.51 8.10 -8.58
N TRP A 223 25.69 7.57 -7.68
CA TRP A 223 24.69 8.34 -6.92
C TRP A 223 25.19 8.71 -5.52
N TYR A 224 24.38 9.44 -4.75
CA TYR A 224 24.77 9.91 -3.43
C TYR A 224 24.92 8.74 -2.46
N CYS A 225 26.10 8.60 -1.88
CA CYS A 225 26.33 7.73 -0.73
C CYS A 225 26.67 8.57 0.49
N LEU A 226 25.77 8.57 1.47
CA LEU A 226 25.81 9.47 2.61
C LEU A 226 25.81 8.66 3.91
N THR A 227 26.30 9.23 4.99
CA THR A 227 26.25 8.60 6.32
C THR A 227 26.32 9.65 7.43
N ASP A 228 25.86 9.29 8.63
CA ASP A 228 26.13 10.04 9.86
C ASP A 228 27.15 9.33 10.77
N LEU A 229 27.70 8.19 10.34
CA LEU A 229 28.60 7.32 11.08
C LEU A 229 28.07 6.85 12.44
N LYS A 230 26.75 6.69 12.60
CA LYS A 230 26.13 6.26 13.86
C LYS A 230 25.56 4.84 13.82
N ALA A 231 25.70 4.12 12.71
CA ALA A 231 25.08 2.81 12.51
C ALA A 231 23.62 2.79 12.99
N TRP A 232 23.21 1.77 13.77
CA TRP A 232 21.86 1.63 14.32
C TRP A 232 21.45 2.72 15.33
N LYS A 233 22.40 3.53 15.82
CA LYS A 233 22.09 4.68 16.68
C LYS A 233 21.69 5.93 15.87
N SER A 234 21.75 5.86 14.54
CA SER A 234 21.37 6.96 13.66
C SER A 234 19.95 7.46 13.97
N PRO A 235 19.75 8.77 14.20
CA PRO A 235 18.42 9.34 14.30
C PRO A 235 17.64 9.19 12.99
N VAL A 236 18.32 9.11 11.85
CA VAL A 236 17.68 8.91 10.54
C VAL A 236 17.12 7.49 10.43
N ALA A 237 17.91 6.48 10.79
CA ALA A 237 17.43 5.08 10.83
C ALA A 237 16.21 4.93 11.74
N LYS A 238 16.21 5.60 12.90
CA LYS A 238 15.06 5.61 13.83
C LYS A 238 13.84 6.32 13.23
N ALA A 239 14.04 7.47 12.58
CA ALA A 239 12.95 8.26 12.01
C ALA A 239 12.25 7.54 10.85
N TYR A 240 12.99 6.72 10.09
CA TYR A 240 12.47 5.88 9.02
C TYR A 240 12.06 4.47 9.47
N ASN A 241 12.05 4.20 10.79
CA ASN A 241 11.71 2.90 11.37
C ASN A 241 12.52 1.71 10.79
N ILE A 242 13.81 1.91 10.52
CA ILE A 242 14.66 0.89 9.91
C ILE A 242 15.01 -0.20 10.92
N ALA A 243 14.46 -1.40 10.70
CA ALA A 243 14.73 -2.58 11.52
C ALA A 243 15.76 -3.55 10.91
N GLY A 244 16.12 -3.35 9.63
CA GLY A 244 17.04 -4.20 8.89
C GLY A 244 17.51 -3.52 7.61
N VAL A 245 18.60 -4.03 7.01
CA VAL A 245 19.12 -3.56 5.72
C VAL A 245 19.33 -4.77 4.77
N PRO A 246 19.14 -4.61 3.45
CA PRO A 246 18.74 -3.37 2.77
C PRO A 246 17.28 -3.02 3.06
N ASP A 247 16.97 -1.72 3.09
CA ASP A 247 15.61 -1.22 3.05
C ASP A 247 15.53 0.06 2.22
N CYS A 248 14.35 0.41 1.72
CA CYS A 248 14.24 1.56 0.81
C CYS A 248 12.86 2.23 0.82
N PHE A 249 12.85 3.46 0.34
CA PHE A 249 11.69 4.32 0.18
C PHE A 249 11.75 5.02 -1.18
N ILE A 250 10.60 5.25 -1.79
CA ILE A 250 10.44 6.27 -2.83
C ILE A 250 9.70 7.44 -2.23
N ILE A 251 10.28 8.63 -2.29
CA ILE A 251 9.69 9.88 -1.81
C ILE A 251 9.29 10.71 -3.03
N GLY A 252 8.07 11.25 -3.00
CA GLY A 252 7.52 12.10 -4.05
C GLY A 252 8.07 13.51 -4.02
N LYS A 253 7.79 14.27 -5.08
CA LYS A 253 8.13 15.70 -5.19
C LYS A 253 7.45 16.56 -4.10
N ASP A 254 6.34 16.07 -3.58
CA ASP A 254 5.56 16.63 -2.47
C ASP A 254 6.14 16.31 -1.09
N GLY A 255 7.22 15.51 -1.03
CA GLY A 255 7.83 15.08 0.23
C GLY A 255 7.08 13.93 0.92
N LEU A 256 6.07 13.33 0.27
CA LEU A 256 5.36 12.18 0.81
C LEU A 256 6.00 10.87 0.36
N ILE A 257 6.00 9.87 1.22
CA ILE A 257 6.40 8.50 0.90
C ILE A 257 5.40 7.94 -0.12
N LYS A 258 5.89 7.41 -1.23
CA LYS A 258 5.09 6.81 -2.32
C LYS A 258 5.18 5.30 -2.33
N ALA A 259 6.30 4.74 -1.88
CA ALA A 259 6.50 3.30 -1.73
C ALA A 259 7.63 3.04 -0.72
N LYS A 260 7.67 1.82 -0.18
CA LYS A 260 8.76 1.31 0.65
C LYS A 260 8.97 -0.18 0.40
N GLU A 261 10.05 -0.74 0.94
CA GLU A 261 10.32 -2.20 0.96
C GLU A 261 10.36 -2.84 -0.44
N LEU A 262 10.84 -2.10 -1.44
CA LEU A 262 11.00 -2.57 -2.81
C LEU A 262 12.31 -3.33 -2.95
N ARG A 263 12.32 -4.41 -3.74
CA ARG A 263 13.54 -5.16 -4.04
C ARG A 263 13.65 -5.38 -5.55
N ARG A 264 14.88 -5.39 -6.05
CA ARG A 264 15.21 -5.77 -7.44
C ARG A 264 14.35 -5.05 -8.48
N GLU A 265 13.67 -5.79 -9.36
CA GLU A 265 12.87 -5.26 -10.47
C GLU A 265 11.69 -4.40 -9.99
N GLU A 266 11.21 -4.59 -8.76
CA GLU A 266 10.13 -3.79 -8.17
C GLU A 266 10.52 -2.31 -8.06
N ILE A 267 11.82 -2.02 -7.90
CA ILE A 267 12.34 -0.64 -7.85
C ILE A 267 12.05 0.05 -9.19
N THR A 268 12.45 -0.58 -10.28
CA THR A 268 12.27 -0.04 -11.64
C THR A 268 10.78 0.08 -11.97
N GLN A 269 9.99 -0.96 -11.68
CA GLN A 269 8.55 -0.98 -11.97
C GLN A 269 7.80 0.13 -11.20
N GLN A 270 8.12 0.30 -9.92
CA GLN A 270 7.44 1.30 -9.10
C GLN A 270 7.84 2.73 -9.50
N LEU A 271 9.11 2.99 -9.82
CA LEU A 271 9.54 4.29 -10.34
C LEU A 271 8.88 4.60 -11.69
N GLU A 272 8.83 3.62 -12.60
CA GLU A 272 8.13 3.75 -13.88
C GLU A 272 6.66 4.09 -13.67
N LYS A 273 5.97 3.35 -12.80
CA LYS A 273 4.58 3.59 -12.42
C LYS A 273 4.37 5.02 -11.90
N LEU A 274 5.21 5.46 -10.95
CA LEU A 274 5.06 6.78 -10.34
C LEU A 274 5.38 7.93 -11.29
N LEU A 275 6.38 7.76 -12.17
CA LEU A 275 6.73 8.76 -13.17
C LEU A 275 5.73 8.81 -14.34
N ALA A 276 5.07 7.68 -14.64
CA ALA A 276 3.95 7.64 -15.58
C ALA A 276 2.69 8.28 -14.98
N ALA A 277 2.41 8.01 -13.69
CA ALA A 277 1.31 8.62 -12.95
C ALA A 277 1.41 10.15 -12.94
N GLY A 278 2.63 10.72 -12.85
CA GLY A 278 2.86 12.16 -12.93
C GLY A 278 2.46 12.85 -14.25
N LYS A 279 1.82 12.14 -15.20
CA LYS A 279 1.34 12.65 -16.49
C LYS A 279 -0.19 12.72 -16.63
N GLY A 280 -0.96 12.37 -15.59
CA GLY A 280 -2.43 12.35 -15.68
C GLY A 280 -2.97 11.26 -16.61
N ILE A 281 -4.24 11.36 -17.01
CA ILE A 281 -4.87 10.44 -17.96
C ILE A 281 -4.22 10.62 -19.34
N GLN A 282 -3.75 9.53 -19.92
CA GLN A 282 -3.17 9.49 -21.26
C GLN A 282 -4.27 9.25 -22.28
N PHE A 283 -4.86 10.34 -22.76
CA PHE A 283 -5.80 10.28 -23.88
C PHE A 283 -5.04 10.03 -25.17
N ARG A 284 -5.37 8.92 -25.84
CA ARG A 284 -4.77 8.60 -27.14
C ARG A 284 -5.44 9.39 -28.27
N THR A 285 -4.69 9.63 -29.34
CA THR A 285 -5.17 10.25 -30.58
C THR A 285 -5.51 9.18 -31.60
N GLY A 286 -6.63 9.30 -32.31
CA GLY A 286 -7.06 8.34 -33.31
C GLY A 286 -8.57 8.41 -33.54
N SER A 287 -9.09 7.52 -34.38
CA SER A 287 -10.53 7.37 -34.59
C SER A 287 -11.18 6.59 -33.43
N PHE A 288 -12.50 6.68 -33.31
CA PHE A 288 -13.25 5.83 -32.39
C PHE A 288 -13.17 4.36 -32.78
N GLN A 289 -13.05 4.05 -34.07
CA GLN A 289 -12.88 2.68 -34.55
C GLN A 289 -11.58 2.03 -34.04
N ASP A 290 -10.49 2.81 -33.97
CA ASP A 290 -9.23 2.35 -33.38
C ASP A 290 -9.40 2.02 -31.89
N ALA A 291 -10.41 2.59 -31.22
CA ALA A 291 -10.71 2.34 -29.80
C ALA A 291 -11.33 0.98 -29.60
N LEU A 292 -12.31 0.67 -30.45
CA LEU A 292 -12.99 -0.61 -30.48
C LEU A 292 -12.00 -1.73 -30.79
N GLN A 293 -11.13 -1.54 -31.80
CA GLN A 293 -10.13 -2.55 -32.16
C GLN A 293 -9.12 -2.82 -31.04
N GLU A 294 -8.64 -1.78 -30.34
CA GLU A 294 -7.72 -1.97 -29.22
C GLU A 294 -8.42 -2.58 -28.00
N ALA A 295 -9.65 -2.17 -27.71
CA ALA A 295 -10.46 -2.76 -26.64
C ALA A 295 -10.70 -4.25 -26.89
N GLU A 296 -10.99 -4.64 -28.13
CA GLU A 296 -11.12 -6.04 -28.54
C GLU A 296 -9.80 -6.81 -28.37
N ALA A 297 -8.67 -6.22 -28.78
CA ALA A 297 -7.36 -6.87 -28.68
C ALA A 297 -6.85 -7.01 -27.23
N THR A 298 -7.18 -6.07 -26.35
CA THR A 298 -6.66 -6.00 -24.98
C THR A 298 -7.63 -6.52 -23.92
N GLY A 299 -8.93 -6.61 -24.24
CA GLY A 299 -10.00 -6.91 -23.29
C GLY A 299 -10.32 -5.77 -22.31
N LYS A 300 -9.75 -4.57 -22.52
CA LYS A 300 -10.02 -3.40 -21.66
C LYS A 300 -11.31 -2.69 -22.09
N LEU A 301 -11.98 -2.06 -21.13
CA LEU A 301 -13.08 -1.14 -21.42
C LEU A 301 -12.54 0.16 -22.04
N ILE A 302 -13.39 0.87 -22.77
CA ILE A 302 -13.08 2.19 -23.31
C ILE A 302 -13.64 3.23 -22.35
N PHE A 303 -12.80 4.17 -21.92
CA PHE A 303 -13.24 5.39 -21.25
C PHE A 303 -13.32 6.51 -22.28
N LEU A 304 -14.53 7.05 -22.49
CA LEU A 304 -14.79 8.13 -23.45
C LEU A 304 -15.18 9.41 -22.71
N ASP A 305 -14.34 10.45 -22.83
CA ASP A 305 -14.66 11.82 -22.43
C ASP A 305 -15.34 12.58 -23.58
N GLY A 306 -16.65 12.80 -23.42
CA GLY A 306 -17.46 13.63 -24.30
C GLY A 306 -17.51 15.07 -23.80
N TYR A 307 -16.85 15.97 -24.53
CA TYR A 307 -16.74 17.37 -24.15
C TYR A 307 -17.12 18.31 -25.32
N THR A 308 -17.26 19.60 -25.00
CA THR A 308 -17.32 20.68 -26.00
C THR A 308 -16.29 21.77 -25.68
N SER A 309 -15.82 22.48 -26.70
CA SER A 309 -14.75 23.49 -26.55
C SER A 309 -15.12 24.66 -25.60
N TRP A 310 -16.41 24.96 -25.46
CA TRP A 310 -16.94 26.05 -24.64
C TRP A 310 -17.36 25.61 -23.22
N CYS A 311 -17.32 24.31 -22.92
CA CYS A 311 -17.72 23.76 -21.63
C CYS A 311 -16.70 24.07 -20.51
N ALA A 312 -17.09 24.94 -19.57
CA ALA A 312 -16.23 25.31 -18.44
C ALA A 312 -15.94 24.14 -17.46
N PRO A 313 -16.92 23.31 -17.05
CA PRO A 313 -16.64 22.13 -16.23
C PRO A 313 -15.69 21.13 -16.91
N CYS A 314 -15.77 20.96 -18.23
CA CYS A 314 -14.86 20.11 -18.98
C CYS A 314 -13.40 20.60 -18.90
N LYS A 315 -13.19 21.92 -18.97
CA LYS A 315 -11.86 22.53 -18.79
C LYS A 315 -11.34 22.35 -17.37
N MET A 316 -12.21 22.51 -16.37
CA MET A 316 -11.87 22.24 -14.97
C MET A 316 -11.35 20.81 -14.82
N MET A 317 -12.12 19.82 -15.27
CA MET A 317 -11.74 18.40 -15.23
C MET A 317 -10.38 18.13 -15.88
N ASN A 318 -10.10 18.73 -17.05
CA ASN A 318 -8.82 18.60 -17.74
C ASN A 318 -7.61 19.19 -16.98
N THR A 319 -7.83 20.07 -16.00
CA THR A 319 -6.77 20.79 -15.27
C THR A 319 -6.64 20.39 -13.80
N THR A 320 -7.65 19.72 -13.24
CA THR A 320 -7.69 19.34 -11.82
C THR A 320 -7.78 17.84 -11.64
N VAL A 321 -8.62 17.15 -12.41
CA VAL A 321 -8.88 15.71 -12.24
C VAL A 321 -8.06 14.88 -13.22
N PHE A 322 -8.05 15.21 -14.51
CA PHE A 322 -7.34 14.43 -15.51
C PHE A 322 -5.82 14.61 -15.44
N THR A 323 -5.34 15.65 -14.77
CA THR A 323 -3.92 15.84 -14.46
C THR A 323 -3.52 15.24 -13.12
N ASP A 324 -4.49 14.80 -12.32
CA ASP A 324 -4.21 14.15 -11.05
C ASP A 324 -3.48 12.82 -11.27
N PRO A 325 -2.36 12.55 -10.57
CA PRO A 325 -1.58 11.35 -10.81
C PRO A 325 -2.28 10.04 -10.46
N GLU A 326 -3.11 10.03 -9.41
CA GLU A 326 -3.84 8.84 -8.98
C GLU A 326 -4.94 8.51 -9.98
N VAL A 327 -5.67 9.52 -10.44
CA VAL A 327 -6.63 9.41 -11.54
C VAL A 327 -5.91 8.91 -12.79
N GLY A 328 -4.83 9.56 -13.21
CA GLY A 328 -4.07 9.15 -14.39
C GLY A 328 -3.65 7.68 -14.33
N HIS A 329 -3.11 7.24 -13.20
CA HIS A 329 -2.71 5.85 -13.01
C HIS A 329 -3.89 4.88 -13.16
N PHE A 330 -4.97 5.10 -12.41
CA PHE A 330 -6.16 4.25 -12.44
C PHE A 330 -6.73 4.13 -13.87
N PHE A 331 -6.85 5.27 -14.57
CA PHE A 331 -7.43 5.27 -15.91
C PHE A 331 -6.53 4.61 -16.96
N ASN A 332 -5.23 4.86 -16.91
CA ASN A 332 -4.28 4.28 -17.88
C ASN A 332 -4.10 2.77 -17.66
N GLU A 333 -4.29 2.28 -16.43
CA GLU A 333 -4.25 0.85 -16.14
C GLU A 333 -5.48 0.12 -16.68
N HIS A 334 -6.68 0.66 -16.44
CA HIS A 334 -7.93 -0.07 -16.67
C HIS A 334 -8.61 0.21 -18.02
N PHE A 335 -8.32 1.33 -18.67
CA PHE A 335 -9.09 1.77 -19.84
C PHE A 335 -8.24 2.11 -21.06
N ILE A 336 -8.90 1.98 -22.21
CA ILE A 336 -8.52 2.67 -23.43
C ILE A 336 -9.13 4.09 -23.36
N ASN A 337 -8.30 5.10 -23.07
CA ASN A 337 -8.77 6.47 -22.82
C ASN A 337 -8.85 7.28 -24.11
N VAL A 338 -10.06 7.72 -24.47
CA VAL A 338 -10.33 8.58 -25.64
C VAL A 338 -11.14 9.80 -25.25
N LYS A 339 -10.98 10.89 -26.02
CA LYS A 339 -11.82 12.08 -25.86
C LYS A 339 -12.21 12.65 -27.21
N PHE A 340 -13.46 13.09 -27.31
CA PHE A 340 -14.00 13.66 -28.54
C PHE A 340 -14.74 14.96 -28.26
N ASP A 341 -14.45 15.99 -29.07
CA ASP A 341 -15.26 17.20 -29.11
C ASP A 341 -16.58 16.87 -29.82
N MET A 342 -17.68 16.85 -29.08
CA MET A 342 -18.98 16.36 -29.55
C MET A 342 -19.62 17.25 -30.63
N GLU A 343 -19.03 18.42 -30.91
CA GLU A 343 -19.46 19.32 -31.98
C GLU A 343 -18.62 19.20 -33.26
N LYS A 344 -17.59 18.35 -33.28
CA LYS A 344 -16.62 18.25 -34.39
C LYS A 344 -16.34 16.81 -34.80
N GLY A 345 -16.02 16.63 -36.08
CA GLY A 345 -15.58 15.35 -36.64
C GLY A 345 -16.50 14.18 -36.26
N GLU A 346 -15.90 13.05 -35.88
CA GLU A 346 -16.60 11.86 -35.39
C GLU A 346 -17.44 12.11 -34.13
N GLY A 347 -17.10 13.12 -33.33
CA GLY A 347 -17.83 13.49 -32.12
C GLY A 347 -19.30 13.79 -32.38
N ARG A 348 -19.66 14.32 -33.57
CA ARG A 348 -21.07 14.56 -33.93
C ARG A 348 -21.89 13.28 -34.06
N GLU A 349 -21.29 12.22 -34.56
CA GLU A 349 -21.97 10.92 -34.70
C GLU A 349 -21.98 10.18 -33.37
N LEU A 350 -20.93 10.30 -32.56
CA LEU A 350 -20.91 9.76 -31.19
C LEU A 350 -21.96 10.44 -30.30
N LEU A 351 -22.13 11.76 -30.44
CA LEU A 351 -23.15 12.53 -29.74
C LEU A 351 -24.56 11.98 -30.00
N LYS A 352 -24.88 11.70 -31.27
CA LYS A 352 -26.16 11.09 -31.67
C LYS A 352 -26.27 9.65 -31.18
N ARG A 353 -25.21 8.85 -31.36
CA ARG A 353 -25.18 7.43 -31.01
C ARG A 353 -25.47 7.20 -29.52
N TYR A 354 -24.87 8.01 -28.66
CA TYR A 354 -24.99 7.87 -27.20
C TYR A 354 -25.96 8.87 -26.57
N GLY A 355 -26.68 9.67 -27.36
CA GLY A 355 -27.71 10.59 -26.89
C GLY A 355 -27.24 11.54 -25.78
N MET A 356 -26.01 12.07 -25.85
CA MET A 356 -25.51 12.96 -24.79
C MET A 356 -26.20 14.32 -24.88
N GLN A 357 -26.70 14.82 -23.75
CA GLN A 357 -27.41 16.10 -23.68
C GLN A 357 -26.69 17.14 -22.80
N VAL A 358 -25.79 16.68 -21.93
CA VAL A 358 -25.07 17.50 -20.94
C VAL A 358 -23.58 17.21 -21.05
N PHE A 359 -22.74 18.22 -20.80
CA PHE A 359 -21.28 18.08 -20.85
C PHE A 359 -20.60 18.57 -19.55
N PRO A 360 -19.51 17.93 -19.10
CA PRO A 360 -18.94 16.71 -19.68
C PRO A 360 -19.84 15.48 -19.44
N THR A 361 -19.83 14.54 -20.37
CA THR A 361 -20.40 13.20 -20.19
C THR A 361 -19.29 12.18 -20.39
N TYR A 362 -19.18 11.24 -19.46
CA TYR A 362 -18.20 10.18 -19.45
C TYR A 362 -18.88 8.84 -19.63
N LEU A 363 -18.40 8.05 -20.59
CA LEU A 363 -18.92 6.72 -20.84
C LEU A 363 -17.85 5.66 -20.58
N LEU A 364 -18.26 4.56 -19.95
CA LEU A 364 -17.54 3.30 -20.00
C LEU A 364 -18.21 2.45 -21.07
N LEU A 365 -17.43 1.99 -22.05
CA LEU A 365 -17.92 1.19 -23.17
C LEU A 365 -17.20 -0.16 -23.23
N ASP A 366 -17.92 -1.19 -23.67
CA ASP A 366 -17.32 -2.48 -24.01
C ASP A 366 -16.60 -2.45 -25.37
N ALA A 367 -15.95 -3.55 -25.76
CA ALA A 367 -15.23 -3.64 -27.03
C ALA A 367 -16.14 -3.54 -28.27
N ALA A 368 -17.45 -3.77 -28.13
CA ALA A 368 -18.43 -3.57 -29.20
C ALA A 368 -18.96 -2.12 -29.25
N GLY A 369 -18.57 -1.29 -28.27
CA GLY A 369 -18.99 0.09 -28.13
C GLY A 369 -20.38 0.25 -27.51
N ASN A 370 -20.87 -0.75 -26.78
CA ASN A 370 -22.09 -0.64 -25.98
C ASN A 370 -21.79 0.06 -24.66
N GLU A 371 -22.76 0.81 -24.16
CA GLU A 371 -22.62 1.55 -22.91
C GLU A 371 -22.74 0.62 -21.70
N VAL A 372 -21.66 0.54 -20.93
CA VAL A 372 -21.59 -0.19 -19.65
C VAL A 372 -22.02 0.71 -18.50
N HIS A 373 -21.56 1.97 -18.51
CA HIS A 373 -21.85 2.94 -17.47
C HIS A 373 -21.70 4.39 -17.95
N ARG A 374 -22.34 5.32 -17.23
CA ARG A 374 -22.34 6.75 -17.53
C ARG A 374 -22.19 7.62 -16.28
N VAL A 375 -21.33 8.62 -16.39
CA VAL A 375 -21.18 9.70 -15.41
C VAL A 375 -21.36 11.04 -16.11
N VAL A 376 -22.14 11.95 -15.52
CA VAL A 376 -22.43 13.27 -16.09
C VAL A 376 -21.97 14.37 -15.12
N GLY A 377 -21.45 15.46 -15.68
CA GLY A 377 -21.03 16.65 -14.94
C GLY A 377 -19.59 16.59 -14.43
N GLY A 378 -19.10 17.72 -13.92
CA GLY A 378 -17.78 17.81 -13.31
C GLY A 378 -17.80 17.34 -11.85
N HIS A 379 -16.73 16.66 -11.43
CA HIS A 379 -16.55 16.08 -10.10
C HIS A 379 -15.14 16.41 -9.59
N ASP A 380 -14.86 16.23 -8.30
CA ASP A 380 -13.47 16.18 -7.81
C ASP A 380 -12.84 14.80 -8.11
N ALA A 381 -11.52 14.69 -7.95
CA ALA A 381 -10.78 13.48 -8.30
C ALA A 381 -11.22 12.22 -7.53
N GLY A 382 -11.53 12.36 -6.23
CA GLY A 382 -11.91 11.23 -5.39
C GLY A 382 -13.29 10.71 -5.75
N GLU A 383 -14.26 11.62 -5.88
CA GLU A 383 -15.63 11.28 -6.28
C GLU A 383 -15.68 10.71 -7.71
N PHE A 384 -14.88 11.28 -8.62
CA PHE A 384 -14.82 10.82 -9.99
C PHE A 384 -14.30 9.38 -10.10
N ILE A 385 -13.20 9.03 -9.40
CA ILE A 385 -12.70 7.65 -9.35
C ILE A 385 -13.75 6.71 -8.75
N ARG A 386 -14.45 7.13 -7.68
CA ARG A 386 -15.48 6.32 -7.02
C ARG A 386 -16.60 5.95 -8.00
N LEU A 387 -17.16 6.94 -8.70
CA LEU A 387 -18.24 6.73 -9.67
C LEU A 387 -17.81 5.80 -10.82
N ILE A 388 -16.58 5.95 -11.31
CA ILE A 388 -16.06 5.08 -12.37
C ILE A 388 -15.82 3.65 -11.88
N ARG A 389 -15.29 3.46 -10.66
CA ARG A 389 -15.15 2.13 -10.05
C ARG A 389 -16.49 1.43 -9.87
N GLU A 390 -17.53 2.15 -9.47
CA GLU A 390 -18.89 1.61 -9.36
C GLU A 390 -19.39 1.11 -10.72
N GLY A 391 -19.17 1.87 -11.78
CA GLY A 391 -19.52 1.46 -13.15
C GLY A 391 -18.79 0.24 -13.69
N MET A 392 -17.65 -0.15 -13.08
CA MET A 392 -16.90 -1.36 -13.45
C MET A 392 -17.46 -2.63 -12.80
N ASP A 393 -18.27 -2.50 -11.74
CA ASP A 393 -18.93 -3.63 -11.12
C ASP A 393 -20.09 -4.11 -12.02
N PRO A 394 -20.09 -5.39 -12.48
CA PRO A 394 -21.16 -5.92 -13.32
C PRO A 394 -22.57 -5.70 -12.74
N GLU A 395 -22.75 -5.73 -11.42
CA GLU A 395 -24.04 -5.51 -10.74
C GLU A 395 -24.52 -4.05 -10.81
N ASN A 396 -23.59 -3.12 -11.00
CA ASN A 396 -23.85 -1.68 -11.12
C ASN A 396 -23.68 -1.17 -12.56
N SER A 397 -23.40 -2.05 -13.51
CA SER A 397 -23.51 -1.74 -14.94
C SER A 397 -24.96 -1.44 -15.32
N ILE A 398 -25.20 -0.73 -16.41
CA ILE A 398 -26.56 -0.47 -16.92
C ILE A 398 -27.34 -1.78 -17.10
N ALA A 399 -26.68 -2.81 -17.65
CA ALA A 399 -27.28 -4.13 -17.83
C ALA A 399 -27.58 -4.83 -16.50
N GLY A 400 -26.66 -4.76 -15.53
CA GLY A 400 -26.85 -5.32 -14.18
C GLY A 400 -27.99 -4.64 -13.43
N MET A 401 -28.02 -3.31 -13.43
CA MET A 401 -29.10 -2.53 -12.82
C MET A 401 -30.44 -2.78 -13.53
N GLN A 402 -30.47 -2.87 -14.85
CA GLN A 402 -31.69 -3.23 -15.58
C GLN A 402 -32.20 -4.61 -15.17
N LYS A 403 -31.32 -5.61 -15.09
CA LYS A 403 -31.70 -6.95 -14.63
C LYS A 403 -32.27 -6.91 -13.22
N ARG A 404 -31.66 -6.19 -12.28
CA ARG A 404 -32.18 -6.02 -10.91
C ARG A 404 -33.57 -5.38 -10.90
N TYR A 405 -33.76 -4.35 -11.70
CA TYR A 405 -35.07 -3.70 -11.86
C TYR A 405 -36.11 -4.67 -12.46
N GLU A 406 -35.77 -5.44 -13.49
CA GLU A 406 -36.65 -6.44 -14.09
C GLU A 406 -37.01 -7.57 -13.12
N THR A 407 -36.08 -7.96 -12.24
CA THR A 407 -36.32 -8.99 -11.20
C THR A 407 -37.03 -8.46 -9.94
N GLY A 408 -37.46 -7.20 -9.94
CA GLY A 408 -38.34 -6.64 -8.91
C GLY A 408 -37.65 -5.82 -7.81
N ASP A 409 -36.36 -5.49 -7.93
CA ASP A 409 -35.69 -4.61 -6.97
C ASP A 409 -36.24 -3.17 -7.07
N ARG A 410 -36.79 -2.66 -5.98
CA ARG A 410 -37.40 -1.33 -5.89
C ARG A 410 -36.88 -0.55 -4.68
N GLU A 411 -35.72 -0.91 -4.13
CA GLU A 411 -35.14 -0.14 -3.03
C GLU A 411 -34.87 1.32 -3.47
N ALA A 412 -35.19 2.28 -2.60
CA ALA A 412 -35.15 3.70 -2.95
C ALA A 412 -33.77 4.17 -3.41
N ASP A 413 -32.70 3.71 -2.73
CA ASP A 413 -31.32 4.04 -3.09
C ASP A 413 -30.87 3.39 -4.41
N PHE A 414 -31.39 2.20 -4.72
CA PHE A 414 -31.17 1.56 -6.02
C PHE A 414 -31.87 2.33 -7.13
N LEU A 415 -33.17 2.64 -6.97
CA LEU A 415 -33.93 3.38 -7.97
C LEU A 415 -33.35 4.78 -8.24
N ARG A 416 -32.92 5.49 -7.18
CA ARG A 416 -32.25 6.79 -7.33
C ARG A 416 -30.99 6.67 -8.19
N ARG A 417 -30.13 5.69 -7.90
CA ARG A 417 -28.91 5.45 -8.68
C ARG A 417 -29.23 5.04 -10.11
N TYR A 418 -30.15 4.10 -10.30
CA TYR A 418 -30.54 3.60 -11.63
C TYR A 418 -31.09 4.71 -12.52
N ILE A 419 -31.99 5.56 -12.00
CA ILE A 419 -32.52 6.72 -12.73
C ILE A 419 -31.39 7.72 -13.05
N THR A 420 -30.49 7.97 -12.10
CA THR A 420 -29.34 8.88 -12.32
C THR A 420 -28.44 8.36 -13.43
N THR A 421 -28.12 7.06 -13.44
CA THR A 421 -27.31 6.41 -14.48
C THR A 421 -28.00 6.42 -15.84
N LEU A 422 -29.32 6.23 -15.91
CA LEU A 422 -30.09 6.24 -17.15
C LEU A 422 -30.34 7.65 -17.71
N GLY A 423 -30.59 8.63 -16.85
CA GLY A 423 -31.06 9.96 -17.23
C GLY A 423 -29.99 11.05 -17.24
N GLY A 424 -28.83 10.83 -16.61
CA GLY A 424 -27.78 11.84 -16.52
C GLY A 424 -28.18 13.13 -15.77
N ILE A 425 -29.31 13.14 -15.05
CA ILE A 425 -29.79 14.26 -14.24
C ILE A 425 -29.52 13.91 -12.78
N SER A 426 -28.61 14.66 -12.15
CA SER A 426 -28.46 14.68 -10.70
C SER A 426 -29.68 15.39 -10.09
N VAL A 427 -30.35 14.73 -9.14
CA VAL A 427 -31.42 15.31 -8.30
C VAL A 427 -30.84 15.85 -7.00
#